data_AF-A0A162RW90-F1
#
_entry.id   AF-A0A162RW90-F1
#
_cell.length_a   1.000
_cell.length_b   1.000
_cell.length_c   1.000
_cell.angle_alpha   90.00
_cell.angle_beta   90.00
_cell.angle_gamma   90.00
#
_symmetry.space_group_name_H-M   'P 1'
#
loop_
_entity.id
_entity.type
_entity.pdbx_description
1 polymer ?
#
loop_
_entity_poly.entity_id
_entity_poly.type
_entity_poly.pdbx_seq_one_letter_code
_entity_poly.pdbx_strand_id
1 'polypeptide(L)'
;MSKFPPKTPTYFTDGSINPDSNLAGFRIYCPNKNLEESCKISRLCWSTAAELHAIERAILLHSESKDQRAIIISDSLAALQLTI
;
A
#
# COMPACT_ATOMS: atom_id res chain seq x y z
N MET A 1 -32.34 8.97 0.64
CA MET A 1 -30.87 8.99 0.81
C MET A 1 -30.41 7.57 1.08
N SER A 2 -29.71 6.94 0.14
CA SER A 2 -29.32 5.53 0.24
C SER A 2 -28.29 5.33 1.35
N LYS A 3 -28.67 4.66 2.43
CA LYS A 3 -27.80 4.26 3.55
C LYS A 3 -26.93 3.06 3.17
N PHE A 4 -26.16 3.16 2.09
CA PHE A 4 -25.04 2.25 1.94
C PHE A 4 -23.97 2.71 2.91
N PRO A 5 -23.45 1.84 3.80
CA PRO A 5 -22.31 2.23 4.63
C PRO A 5 -21.20 2.74 3.71
N PRO A 6 -20.44 3.78 4.10
CA PRO A 6 -19.27 4.17 3.33
C PRO A 6 -18.43 2.91 3.15
N LYS A 7 -18.24 2.49 1.89
CA LYS A 7 -17.48 1.28 1.59
C LYS A 7 -16.11 1.46 2.25
N THR A 8 -15.78 0.58 3.20
CA THR A 8 -14.52 0.64 3.93
C THR A 8 -13.38 0.79 2.92
N PRO A 9 -12.55 1.85 3.01
CA PRO A 9 -11.43 2.04 2.10
C PRO A 9 -10.57 0.78 2.06
N THR A 10 -10.42 0.21 0.86
CA THR A 10 -9.58 -0.97 0.63
C THR A 10 -8.38 -0.55 -0.19
N TYR A 11 -7.19 -0.70 0.37
CA TYR A 11 -5.92 -0.38 -0.26
C TYR A 11 -5.26 -1.68 -0.72
N PHE A 12 -4.95 -1.74 -2.01
CA PHE A 12 -4.13 -2.79 -2.60
C PHE A 12 -2.71 -2.25 -2.70
N THR A 13 -1.75 -3.02 -2.19
CA THR A 13 -0.34 -2.62 -2.13
C THR A 13 0.51 -3.69 -2.81
N ASP A 14 1.51 -3.26 -3.57
CA ASP A 14 2.46 -4.13 -4.25
C ASP A 14 3.83 -3.47 -4.28
N GLY A 15 4.87 -4.22 -3.95
CA GLY A 15 6.25 -3.79 -3.85
C GLY A 15 7.16 -4.64 -4.72
N SER A 16 7.86 -4.02 -5.66
CA SER A 16 8.71 -4.75 -6.60
C SER A 16 10.15 -4.25 -6.60
N ILE A 17 11.05 -5.14 -7.02
CA ILE A 17 12.44 -4.83 -7.30
C ILE A 17 12.74 -5.14 -8.76
N ASN A 18 13.57 -4.30 -9.37
CA ASN A 18 14.21 -4.61 -10.63
C ASN A 18 15.68 -5.00 -10.33
N PRO A 19 16.02 -6.30 -10.41
CA PRO A 19 17.35 -6.79 -10.08
C PRO A 19 18.42 -6.29 -11.06
N ASP A 20 18.06 -6.01 -12.31
CA ASP A 20 19.02 -5.56 -13.34
C ASP A 20 19.46 -4.11 -13.12
N SER A 21 18.55 -3.27 -12.61
CA SER A 21 18.81 -1.84 -12.41
C SER A 21 19.07 -1.47 -10.95
N ASN A 22 19.07 -2.42 -10.02
CA ASN A 22 19.16 -2.15 -8.58
C ASN A 22 18.10 -1.13 -8.08
N LEU A 23 16.92 -1.13 -8.71
CA LEU A 23 15.82 -0.22 -8.37
C LEU A 23 14.76 -0.99 -7.61
N ALA A 24 14.10 -0.31 -6.68
CA ALA A 24 12.90 -0.80 -6.05
C ALA A 24 11.77 0.23 -6.19
N GLY A 25 10.54 -0.20 -6.02
CA GLY A 25 9.38 0.68 -6.07
C GLY A 25 8.16 -0.01 -5.53
N PHE A 26 7.11 0.79 -5.34
CA PHE A 26 5.83 0.27 -4.92
C PHE A 26 4.69 1.00 -5.60
N ARG A 27 3.52 0.37 -5.55
CA ARG A 27 2.26 0.93 -6.01
C ARG A 27 1.18 0.72 -4.96
N ILE A 28 0.27 1.70 -4.89
CA ILE A 28 -0.91 1.66 -4.02
C ILE A 28 -2.12 2.00 -4.87
N TYR A 29 -3.19 1.22 -4.71
CA TYR A 29 -4.46 1.47 -5.36
C TYR A 29 -5.60 1.42 -4.35
N CYS A 30 -6.45 2.44 -4.33
CA CYS A 30 -7.66 2.47 -3.51
C CYS A 30 -8.87 2.94 -4.35
N PRO A 31 -9.71 2.01 -4.85
CA PRO A 31 -10.82 2.36 -5.74
C PRO A 31 -11.88 3.22 -5.03
N ASN A 32 -12.10 3.00 -3.73
CA ASN A 32 -13.07 3.77 -2.95
C ASN A 32 -12.73 5.25 -2.87
N LYS A 33 -11.44 5.59 -2.99
CA LYS A 33 -10.92 6.95 -2.93
C LYS A 33 -10.48 7.48 -4.30
N ASN A 34 -10.64 6.70 -5.37
CA ASN A 34 -10.09 6.99 -6.70
C ASN A 34 -8.58 7.36 -6.64
N LEU A 35 -7.82 6.59 -5.84
CA LEU A 35 -6.40 6.83 -5.58
C LEU A 35 -5.55 5.75 -6.26
N GLU A 36 -4.54 6.19 -6.99
CA GLU A 36 -3.45 5.37 -7.51
C GLU A 36 -2.14 6.14 -7.31
N GLU A 37 -1.21 5.56 -6.55
CA GLU A 37 0.12 6.14 -6.30
C GLU A 37 1.19 5.12 -6.72
N SER A 38 2.28 5.60 -7.33
CA SER A 38 3.45 4.78 -7.63
C SER A 38 4.70 5.54 -7.24
N CYS A 39 5.61 4.89 -6.51
CA CYS A 39 6.81 5.53 -5.99
C CYS A 39 8.04 4.68 -6.30
N LYS A 40 9.14 5.36 -6.67
CA LYS A 40 10.45 4.74 -6.82
C LYS A 40 11.23 4.91 -5.52
N ILE A 41 11.79 3.81 -5.04
CA ILE A 41 12.68 3.81 -3.88
C ILE A 41 14.11 3.98 -4.43
N SER A 42 14.75 5.10 -4.07
CA SER A 42 16.08 5.50 -4.55
C SER A 42 17.23 4.68 -3.96
N ARG A 43 16.95 3.81 -2.98
CA ARG A 43 17.91 2.91 -2.34
C ARG A 43 17.57 1.47 -2.71
N LEU A 44 18.60 0.67 -3.02
CA LEU A 44 18.45 -0.77 -3.15
C LEU A 44 17.86 -1.34 -1.85
N CYS A 45 16.72 -2.00 -1.96
CA CYS A 45 16.09 -2.71 -0.86
C CYS A 45 15.63 -4.09 -1.32
N TRP A 46 15.22 -4.93 -0.37
CA TRP A 46 14.72 -6.27 -0.65
C TRP A 46 13.26 -6.17 -1.07
N SER A 47 12.71 -7.15 -1.80
CA SER A 47 11.29 -7.13 -2.21
C SER A 47 10.36 -6.91 -1.01
N THR A 48 10.60 -7.62 0.11
CA THR A 48 9.85 -7.44 1.35
C THR A 48 9.91 -6.00 1.89
N ALA A 49 11.02 -5.29 1.71
CA ALA A 49 11.12 -3.89 2.14
C ALA A 49 10.32 -2.95 1.24
N ALA A 50 10.28 -3.19 -0.09
CA ALA A 50 9.43 -2.44 -1.00
C ALA A 50 7.94 -2.64 -0.67
N GLU A 51 7.54 -3.86 -0.34
CA GLU A 51 6.19 -4.21 0.14
C GLU A 51 5.83 -3.49 1.44
N LEU A 52 6.75 -3.48 2.42
CA LEU A 52 6.54 -2.77 3.68
C LEU A 52 6.37 -1.26 3.47
N HIS A 53 7.14 -0.65 2.57
CA HIS A 53 6.95 0.76 2.22
C HIS A 53 5.58 1.02 1.56
N ALA A 54 5.09 0.08 0.74
CA ALA A 54 3.76 0.17 0.15
C ALA A 54 2.66 0.18 1.23
N ILE A 55 2.77 -0.73 2.21
CA ILE A 55 1.84 -0.84 3.34
C ILE A 55 1.92 0.41 4.23
N GLU A 56 3.12 0.85 4.60
CA GLU A 56 3.35 2.05 5.42
C GLU A 56 2.72 3.29 4.77
N ARG A 57 2.95 3.47 3.46
CA ARG A 57 2.39 4.60 2.72
C ARG A 57 0.87 4.51 2.62
N ALA A 58 0.27 3.32 2.50
CA ALA A 58 -1.18 3.16 2.53
C ALA A 58 -1.79 3.54 3.90
N ILE A 59 -1.10 3.20 5.01
CA ILE A 59 -1.50 3.62 6.36
C ILE A 59 -1.45 5.13 6.49
N LEU A 60 -0.37 5.78 6.04
CA LEU A 60 -0.23 7.24 6.07
C LEU A 60 -1.34 7.93 5.28
N LEU A 61 -1.58 7.51 4.04
CA LEU A 61 -2.66 8.02 3.18
C LEU A 61 -4.06 7.82 3.81
N HIS A 62 -4.25 6.79 4.62
CA HIS A 62 -5.49 6.60 5.35
C HIS A 62 -5.59 7.50 6.59
N SER A 63 -4.49 7.69 7.32
CA SER A 63 -4.44 8.50 8.54
C SER A 63 -4.80 9.98 8.30
N GLU A 64 -4.59 10.47 7.08
CA GLU A 64 -5.00 11.81 6.64
C GLU A 64 -6.53 11.93 6.41
N SER A 65 -7.26 10.82 6.45
CA SER A 65 -8.72 10.79 6.25
C SER A 65 -9.51 10.72 7.56
N LYS A 66 -10.78 11.15 7.53
CA LYS A 66 -11.70 11.09 8.69
C LYS A 66 -12.21 9.68 9.00
N ASP A 67 -11.86 8.70 8.15
CA ASP A 67 -12.29 7.31 8.29
C ASP A 67 -11.46 6.62 9.39
N GLN A 68 -12.12 5.86 10.27
CA GLN A 68 -11.44 5.14 11.36
C GLN A 68 -11.01 3.72 10.99
N ARG A 69 -11.36 3.25 9.79
CA ARG A 69 -11.14 1.86 9.36
C ARG A 69 -10.71 1.82 7.90
N ALA A 70 -9.69 1.01 7.63
CA ALA A 70 -9.27 0.61 6.30
C ALA A 70 -8.97 -0.90 6.28
N ILE A 71 -9.02 -1.46 5.09
CA ILE A 71 -8.51 -2.80 4.77
C ILE A 71 -7.27 -2.59 3.91
N ILE A 72 -6.16 -3.25 4.26
CA ILE A 72 -4.95 -3.28 3.44
C ILE A 72 -4.77 -4.72 2.93
N ILE A 73 -4.60 -4.87 1.63
CA ILE A 73 -4.39 -6.14 0.94
C ILE A 73 -3.00 -6.09 0.30
N SER A 74 -2.15 -7.03 0.72
CA SER A 74 -0.84 -7.32 0.12
C SER A 74 -0.76 -8.82 -0.15
N ASP A 75 -0.12 -9.21 -1.24
CA ASP A 75 0.19 -10.59 -1.57
C ASP A 75 1.50 -11.08 -0.90
N SER A 76 2.27 -10.17 -0.30
CA SER A 76 3.48 -10.47 0.46
C SER A 76 3.16 -10.90 1.89
N LEU A 77 3.01 -12.21 2.09
CA LEU A 77 2.84 -12.80 3.44
C LEU A 77 3.96 -12.37 4.40
N ALA A 78 5.19 -12.27 3.91
CA ALA A 78 6.34 -11.84 4.70
C ALA A 78 6.21 -10.39 5.20
N ALA A 79 5.73 -9.47 4.34
CA ALA A 79 5.51 -8.09 4.75
C ALA A 79 4.35 -7.97 5.74
N LEU A 80 3.25 -8.71 5.52
CA LEU A 80 2.10 -8.73 6.45
C LEU A 80 2.50 -9.22 7.84
N GLN A 81 3.31 -10.28 7.94
CA GLN A 81 3.78 -10.82 9.23
C GLN A 81 4.66 -9.84 10.01
N LEU A 82 5.36 -8.93 9.32
CA LEU A 82 6.21 -7.91 9.95
C LEU A 82 5.45 -6.63 10.32
N THR A 83 4.17 -6.52 9.96
CA THR A 83 3.32 -5.34 10.21
C THR A 83 2.48 -5.47 11.50
N ILE A 84 2.46 -6.66 12.13
CA ILE A 84 1.69 -7.00 13.35
C ILE A 84 2.59 -6.89 14.59
#